data_AF-A0A1Y4JHV1-F1
#
_entry.id   AF-A0A1Y4JHV1-F1
#
_cell.length_a   1.000
_cell.length_b   1.000
_cell.length_c   1.000
_cell.angle_alpha   90.00
_cell.angle_beta   90.00
_cell.angle_gamma   90.00
#
_symmetry.space_group_name_H-M   'P 1'
#
loop_
_entity.id
_entity.type
_entity.pdbx_description
1 polymer ?
#
loop_
_entity_poly.entity_id
_entity_poly.type
_entity_poly.pdbx_seq_one_letter_code
_entity_poly.pdbx_strand_id
1 'polypeptide(L)'
;MKTRCLLGALLLSVCSLAGCSDDDNNGSGSVTPFDLGKTYYETRLARGDTQIYITNGSGDVSLTIADENVLQATYEEILGADEVKGAVHLVGKRKGTTALTLTDNVTGDKETVEVKVTDCYIAYEIIASNHPALQQDMTLYLVNNEARDCYFYSEDQPDSTPAATGTYEFLVKQTEEGTAPYLRLSYPSSADGSFAESVSGHDFRIEMQGADATSSASLTIIETYLGVDWEALIADAQAKSLPPARYTLLLTVPDTDYVITSILSTVAMPENVLD
;
A
#
# COMPACT_ATOMS: atom_id res chain seq x y z
N MET A 1 91.09 -19.18 -45.43
CA MET A 1 91.15 -19.07 -43.95
C MET A 1 89.80 -18.61 -43.44
N LYS A 2 89.28 -19.26 -42.38
CA LYS A 2 87.94 -19.07 -41.78
C LYS A 2 87.93 -17.94 -40.75
N THR A 3 86.83 -17.17 -40.68
CA THR A 3 86.04 -16.74 -39.47
C THR A 3 84.87 -15.86 -39.94
N ARG A 4 83.58 -16.26 -39.83
CA ARG A 4 82.61 -16.04 -38.70
C ARG A 4 82.43 -14.54 -38.36
N CYS A 5 81.25 -13.92 -38.17
CA CYS A 5 79.89 -14.38 -37.81
C CYS A 5 78.87 -13.19 -37.89
N LEU A 6 77.57 -13.52 -38.04
CA LEU A 6 76.30 -12.83 -37.67
C LEU A 6 75.97 -11.43 -38.28
N LEU A 7 74.98 -11.24 -39.17
CA LEU A 7 73.48 -11.28 -39.14
C LEU A 7 72.76 -10.10 -38.44
N GLY A 8 71.82 -9.47 -39.16
CA GLY A 8 70.69 -8.67 -38.63
C GLY A 8 70.53 -7.29 -39.29
N ALA A 9 69.95 -7.19 -40.50
CA ALA A 9 68.52 -7.01 -40.81
C ALA A 9 67.99 -5.57 -40.64
N LEU A 10 67.78 -4.90 -41.79
CA LEU A 10 67.29 -3.53 -41.98
C LEU A 10 65.74 -3.53 -42.08
N LEU A 11 65.08 -2.67 -41.28
CA LEU A 11 63.65 -2.35 -41.38
C LEU A 11 63.32 -1.62 -42.69
N LEU A 12 62.11 -1.84 -43.24
CA LEU A 12 61.22 -0.90 -43.97
C LEU A 12 60.02 -1.75 -44.50
N SER A 13 58.85 -1.74 -43.86
CA SER A 13 57.72 -0.79 -44.04
C SER A 13 57.22 -0.64 -45.48
N VAL A 14 56.10 -1.32 -45.83
CA VAL A 14 55.04 -0.79 -46.73
C VAL A 14 53.70 -1.48 -46.42
N CYS A 15 52.63 -0.68 -46.32
CA CYS A 15 51.25 -1.05 -46.00
C CYS A 15 50.56 -1.97 -47.02
N SER A 16 49.58 -2.76 -46.57
CA SER A 16 48.46 -3.23 -47.39
C SER A 16 47.22 -3.37 -46.49
N LEU A 17 46.14 -2.70 -46.89
CA LEU A 17 44.82 -2.77 -46.27
C LEU A 17 44.27 -4.20 -46.40
N ALA A 18 43.90 -4.80 -45.28
CA ALA A 18 43.01 -5.96 -45.22
C ALA A 18 41.93 -5.65 -44.19
N GLY A 19 40.68 -5.62 -44.66
CA GLY A 19 39.52 -5.42 -43.80
C GLY A 19 39.45 -6.51 -42.74
N CYS A 20 39.23 -6.08 -41.50
CA CYS A 20 38.62 -6.93 -40.49
C CYS A 20 37.19 -6.42 -40.35
N SER A 21 36.28 -7.38 -40.56
CA SER A 21 34.84 -7.28 -40.45
C SER A 21 34.41 -6.58 -39.17
N ASP A 22 33.27 -5.91 -39.26
CA ASP A 22 32.48 -5.46 -38.13
C ASP A 22 32.41 -6.57 -37.06
N ASP A 23 33.16 -6.41 -35.98
CA ASP A 23 33.03 -7.25 -34.79
C ASP A 23 31.76 -6.81 -34.07
N ASP A 24 30.68 -7.55 -34.33
CA ASP A 24 29.63 -7.93 -33.38
C ASP A 24 29.32 -6.91 -32.29
N ASN A 25 28.63 -5.83 -32.66
CA ASN A 25 27.73 -5.16 -31.72
C ASN A 25 26.40 -5.94 -31.67
N ASN A 26 26.48 -7.25 -31.36
CA ASN A 26 25.31 -7.96 -30.87
C ASN A 26 25.14 -7.54 -29.41
N GLY A 27 24.39 -6.46 -29.22
CA GLY A 27 23.78 -6.13 -27.94
C GLY A 27 22.76 -7.20 -27.55
N SER A 28 23.16 -8.46 -27.39
CA SER A 28 22.42 -9.40 -26.58
C SER A 28 22.75 -9.06 -25.13
N GLY A 29 22.16 -7.97 -24.62
CA GLY A 29 22.11 -7.74 -23.18
C GLY A 29 21.56 -9.02 -22.57
N SER A 30 22.39 -9.75 -21.81
CA SER A 30 21.95 -10.97 -21.15
C SER A 30 20.77 -10.61 -20.27
N VAL A 31 19.59 -11.14 -20.59
CA VAL A 31 18.41 -10.97 -19.75
C VAL A 31 18.76 -11.51 -18.37
N THR A 32 18.60 -10.69 -17.34
CA THR A 32 18.84 -11.12 -15.95
C THR A 32 17.82 -12.21 -15.59
N PRO A 33 18.17 -13.20 -14.76
CA PRO A 33 17.19 -14.16 -14.26
C PRO A 33 15.99 -13.46 -13.62
N PHE A 34 14.81 -14.04 -13.77
CA PHE A 34 13.59 -13.52 -13.17
C PHE A 34 13.46 -14.02 -11.73
N ASP A 35 13.32 -13.10 -10.77
CA ASP A 35 13.19 -13.38 -9.34
C ASP A 35 12.39 -12.26 -8.66
N LEU A 36 11.37 -12.59 -7.89
CA LEU A 36 10.56 -11.59 -7.16
C LEU A 36 11.17 -11.19 -5.82
N GLY A 37 12.10 -11.98 -5.27
CA GLY A 37 12.69 -11.77 -3.96
C GLY A 37 11.71 -11.95 -2.79
N LYS A 38 10.46 -12.31 -3.06
CA LYS A 38 9.40 -12.52 -2.07
C LYS A 38 8.43 -13.60 -2.53
N THR A 39 7.97 -14.41 -1.58
CA THR A 39 7.10 -15.56 -1.85
C THR A 39 5.67 -15.38 -1.35
N TYR A 40 5.33 -14.21 -0.80
CA TYR A 40 4.06 -13.93 -0.13
C TYR A 40 3.60 -12.49 -0.36
N TYR A 41 2.31 -12.29 -0.61
CA TYR A 41 1.68 -10.98 -0.74
C TYR A 41 0.27 -10.98 -0.14
N GLU A 42 -0.18 -9.82 0.33
CA GLU A 42 -1.56 -9.60 0.74
C GLU A 42 -2.26 -8.57 -0.17
N THR A 43 -3.53 -8.81 -0.49
CA THR A 43 -4.41 -7.83 -1.12
C THR A 43 -5.75 -7.81 -0.39
N ARG A 44 -6.40 -6.65 -0.33
CA ARG A 44 -7.68 -6.52 0.40
C ARG A 44 -8.83 -7.01 -0.46
N LEU A 45 -9.86 -7.52 0.20
CA LEU A 45 -11.09 -7.96 -0.45
C LEU A 45 -11.78 -6.80 -1.18
N ALA A 46 -12.10 -7.01 -2.46
CA ALA A 46 -12.84 -6.14 -3.38
C ALA A 46 -12.23 -4.75 -3.66
N ARG A 47 -11.22 -4.35 -2.90
CA ARG A 47 -10.59 -3.03 -2.90
C ARG A 47 -9.11 -3.20 -2.63
N GLY A 48 -8.25 -2.79 -3.54
CA GLY A 48 -6.83 -2.94 -3.35
C GLY A 48 -6.10 -2.60 -4.63
N ASP A 49 -4.91 -2.05 -4.46
CA ASP A 49 -3.97 -1.76 -5.54
C ASP A 49 -2.63 -2.38 -5.14
N THR A 50 -2.66 -3.61 -4.59
CA THR A 50 -1.42 -4.33 -4.30
C THR A 50 -0.76 -4.62 -5.65
N GLN A 51 0.38 -3.99 -5.85
CA GLN A 51 1.18 -4.12 -7.06
C GLN A 51 2.43 -4.92 -6.76
N ILE A 52 2.72 -5.91 -7.61
CA ILE A 52 4.02 -6.58 -7.67
C ILE A 52 4.78 -5.96 -8.84
N TYR A 53 5.83 -5.19 -8.55
CA TYR A 53 6.67 -4.59 -9.58
C TYR A 53 7.66 -5.61 -10.14
N ILE A 54 7.78 -5.64 -11.46
CA ILE A 54 8.73 -6.47 -12.19
C ILE A 54 9.95 -5.62 -12.52
N THR A 55 11.10 -5.91 -11.92
CA THR A 55 12.33 -5.10 -12.04
C THR A 55 13.51 -5.85 -12.68
N ASN A 56 13.42 -7.17 -12.81
CA ASN A 56 14.39 -8.03 -13.47
C ASN A 56 13.69 -8.91 -14.52
N GLY A 57 14.36 -9.96 -15.03
CA GLY A 57 13.82 -10.74 -16.14
C GLY A 57 13.82 -9.94 -17.45
N SER A 58 13.01 -10.39 -18.40
CA SER A 58 12.76 -9.70 -19.67
C SER A 58 11.71 -8.60 -19.54
N GLY A 59 10.77 -8.74 -18.59
CA GLY A 59 9.58 -7.90 -18.50
C GLY A 59 8.41 -8.43 -19.37
N ASP A 60 8.56 -9.53 -20.10
CA ASP A 60 7.44 -10.21 -20.75
C ASP A 60 6.95 -11.33 -19.83
N VAL A 61 5.87 -11.06 -19.08
CA VAL A 61 5.39 -11.94 -18.01
C VAL A 61 3.97 -12.43 -18.29
N SER A 62 3.76 -13.74 -18.17
CA SER A 62 2.42 -14.35 -18.13
C SER A 62 2.06 -14.81 -16.72
N LEU A 63 0.75 -14.81 -16.42
CA LEU A 63 0.21 -15.09 -15.08
C LEU A 63 -0.64 -16.37 -15.09
N THR A 64 -0.52 -17.18 -14.05
CA THR A 64 -1.41 -18.31 -13.78
C THR A 64 -1.86 -18.26 -12.33
N ILE A 65 -3.18 -18.26 -12.09
CA ILE A 65 -3.78 -18.20 -10.76
C ILE A 65 -4.38 -19.57 -10.43
N ALA A 66 -4.04 -20.13 -9.27
CA ALA A 66 -4.54 -21.46 -8.89
C ALA A 66 -6.05 -21.47 -8.60
N ASP A 67 -6.57 -20.39 -8.00
CA ASP A 67 -8.01 -20.20 -7.76
C ASP A 67 -8.45 -18.77 -8.12
N GLU A 68 -8.99 -18.61 -9.32
CA GLU A 68 -9.51 -17.34 -9.85
C GLU A 68 -10.80 -16.85 -9.16
N ASN A 69 -11.41 -17.67 -8.29
CA ASN A 69 -12.52 -17.23 -7.45
C ASN A 69 -12.04 -16.43 -6.24
N VAL A 70 -10.79 -16.65 -5.80
CA VAL A 70 -10.14 -15.92 -4.70
C VAL A 70 -9.50 -14.64 -5.22
N LEU A 71 -8.74 -14.72 -6.31
CA LEU A 71 -7.89 -13.63 -6.80
C LEU A 71 -8.15 -13.31 -8.27
N GLN A 72 -7.94 -12.04 -8.61
CA GLN A 72 -7.67 -11.60 -9.98
C GLN A 72 -6.29 -10.93 -10.01
N ALA A 73 -5.53 -11.22 -11.05
CA ALA A 73 -4.24 -10.59 -11.30
C ALA A 73 -4.17 -10.16 -12.77
N THR A 74 -3.70 -8.95 -13.02
CA THR A 74 -3.49 -8.43 -14.38
C THR A 74 -2.10 -7.85 -14.52
N TYR A 75 -1.40 -8.23 -15.58
CA TYR A 75 -0.09 -7.69 -15.90
C TYR A 75 -0.23 -6.43 -16.78
N GLU A 76 0.54 -5.41 -16.46
CA GLU A 76 0.71 -4.19 -17.25
C GLU A 76 2.19 -3.95 -17.50
N GLU A 77 2.57 -3.86 -18.78
CA GLU A 77 3.92 -3.47 -19.18
C GLU A 77 4.12 -1.96 -18.96
N ILE A 78 5.25 -1.58 -18.35
CA ILE A 78 5.59 -0.18 -18.11
C ILE A 78 6.70 0.23 -19.07
N LEU A 79 6.34 0.99 -20.10
CA LEU A 79 7.27 1.43 -21.14
C LEU A 79 8.10 2.64 -20.70
N GLY A 80 9.42 2.59 -20.95
CA GLY A 80 10.31 3.74 -20.79
C GLY A 80 10.81 4.00 -19.36
N ALA A 81 10.59 3.07 -18.43
CA ALA A 81 11.25 3.06 -17.14
C ALA A 81 12.42 2.07 -17.17
N ASP A 82 13.63 2.54 -16.85
CA ASP A 82 14.84 1.69 -16.88
C ASP A 82 14.86 0.65 -15.75
N GLU A 83 14.19 0.92 -14.62
CA GLU A 83 14.22 0.10 -13.40
C GLU A 83 12.99 -0.80 -13.22
N VAL A 84 11.83 -0.42 -13.76
CA VAL A 84 10.57 -1.16 -13.62
C VAL A 84 10.04 -1.49 -15.01
N LYS A 85 9.96 -2.78 -15.32
CA LYS A 85 9.56 -3.31 -16.63
C LYS A 85 8.05 -3.54 -16.73
N GLY A 86 7.39 -3.73 -15.60
CA GLY A 86 5.95 -3.90 -15.53
C GLY A 86 5.43 -4.01 -14.11
N ALA A 87 4.10 -4.10 -13.97
CA ALA A 87 3.43 -4.31 -12.70
C ALA A 87 2.34 -5.38 -12.83
N VAL A 88 2.23 -6.24 -11.81
CA VAL A 88 1.09 -7.14 -11.64
C VAL A 88 0.16 -6.53 -10.60
N HIS A 89 -1.05 -6.19 -11.03
CA HIS A 89 -2.09 -5.63 -10.18
C HIS A 89 -2.95 -6.74 -9.59
N LEU A 90 -3.08 -6.79 -8.26
CA LEU A 90 -3.82 -7.82 -7.54
C LEU A 90 -5.15 -7.30 -6.97
N VAL A 91 -6.24 -7.97 -7.32
CA VAL A 91 -7.59 -7.66 -6.81
C VAL A 91 -8.18 -8.88 -6.13
N GLY A 92 -8.42 -8.79 -4.82
CA GLY A 92 -9.09 -9.83 -4.05
C GLY A 92 -10.58 -9.93 -4.38
N LYS A 93 -11.07 -11.11 -4.76
CA LYS A 93 -12.49 -11.38 -5.07
C LYS A 93 -13.24 -12.03 -3.91
N ARG A 94 -12.55 -12.88 -3.16
CA ARG A 94 -13.09 -13.62 -2.01
C ARG A 94 -11.97 -13.85 -1.00
N LYS A 95 -12.29 -13.78 0.30
CA LYS A 95 -11.35 -14.15 1.36
C LYS A 95 -10.81 -15.56 1.13
N GLY A 96 -9.52 -15.73 1.38
CA GLY A 96 -8.80 -16.99 1.22
C GLY A 96 -7.40 -16.78 0.69
N THR A 97 -6.70 -17.88 0.49
CA THR A 97 -5.31 -17.89 0.01
C THR A 97 -5.23 -18.67 -1.30
N THR A 98 -4.46 -18.17 -2.25
CA THR A 98 -4.23 -18.84 -3.54
C THR A 98 -2.79 -18.63 -4.01
N ALA A 99 -2.32 -19.52 -4.89
CA ALA A 99 -1.01 -19.38 -5.51
C ALA A 99 -1.12 -18.59 -6.82
N LEU A 100 -0.22 -17.62 -7.01
CA LEU A 100 -0.01 -16.90 -8.26
C LEU A 100 1.36 -17.30 -8.81
N THR A 101 1.39 -17.82 -10.03
CA THR A 101 2.64 -18.12 -10.74
C THR A 101 2.87 -17.12 -11.85
N LEU A 102 4.04 -16.49 -11.84
CA LEU A 102 4.53 -15.58 -12.85
C LEU A 102 5.55 -16.34 -13.69
N THR A 103 5.38 -16.33 -15.01
CA THR A 103 6.34 -16.94 -15.95
C THR A 103 6.92 -15.85 -16.83
N ASP A 104 8.24 -15.68 -16.80
CA ASP A 104 8.92 -14.85 -17.76
C ASP A 104 9.00 -15.60 -19.10
N ASN A 105 8.36 -15.06 -20.13
CA ASN A 105 8.12 -15.76 -21.39
C ASN A 105 9.39 -15.88 -22.26
N VAL A 106 10.44 -15.09 -21.98
CA VAL A 106 11.69 -15.09 -22.74
C VAL A 106 12.72 -16.02 -22.11
N THR A 107 12.90 -15.95 -20.80
CA THR A 107 13.83 -16.80 -20.04
C THR A 107 13.25 -18.18 -19.73
N GLY A 108 11.93 -18.27 -19.58
CA GLY A 108 11.23 -19.47 -19.12
C GLY A 108 11.23 -19.66 -17.60
N ASP A 109 11.82 -18.72 -16.86
CA ASP A 109 11.86 -18.72 -15.39
C ASP A 109 10.45 -18.58 -14.81
N LYS A 110 10.22 -19.20 -13.66
CA LYS A 110 8.92 -19.21 -12.98
C LYS A 110 9.06 -18.92 -11.50
N GLU A 111 8.29 -17.94 -11.05
CA GLU A 111 8.16 -17.59 -9.64
C GLU A 111 6.73 -17.84 -9.19
N THR A 112 6.57 -18.61 -8.12
CA THR A 112 5.26 -18.87 -7.51
C THR A 112 5.20 -18.22 -6.15
N VAL A 113 4.21 -17.35 -5.96
CA VAL A 113 3.96 -16.65 -4.71
C VAL A 113 2.61 -17.05 -4.14
N GLU A 114 2.53 -17.08 -2.82
CA GLU A 114 1.26 -17.17 -2.11
C GLU A 114 0.63 -15.77 -2.03
N VAL A 115 -0.66 -15.67 -2.32
CA VAL A 115 -1.42 -14.42 -2.20
C VAL A 115 -2.61 -14.66 -1.28
N LYS A 116 -2.67 -13.89 -0.20
CA LYS A 116 -3.78 -13.89 0.76
C LYS A 116 -4.71 -12.72 0.51
N VAL A 117 -6.01 -12.99 0.44
CA VAL A 117 -7.06 -11.97 0.38
C VAL A 117 -7.59 -11.71 1.78
N THR A 118 -7.23 -10.56 2.34
CA THR A 118 -7.60 -10.12 3.69
C THR A 118 -8.96 -9.41 3.70
N ASP A 119 -9.50 -9.13 4.89
CA ASP A 119 -10.62 -8.20 5.01
C ASP A 119 -10.28 -6.83 4.41
N CYS A 120 -11.28 -6.13 3.89
CA CYS A 120 -11.09 -4.76 3.42
C CYS A 120 -10.77 -3.84 4.61
N TYR A 121 -9.93 -2.83 4.43
CA TYR A 121 -9.60 -1.86 5.47
C TYR A 121 -9.20 -0.51 4.85
N ILE A 122 -9.26 0.55 5.65
CA ILE A 122 -8.77 1.89 5.29
C ILE A 122 -7.86 2.42 6.40
N ALA A 123 -6.87 3.24 6.00
CA ALA A 123 -5.95 3.89 6.92
C ALA A 123 -6.31 5.36 7.11
N TYR A 124 -6.11 5.84 8.33
CA TYR A 124 -6.15 7.25 8.72
C TYR A 124 -4.76 7.65 9.19
N GLU A 125 -4.06 8.41 8.36
CA GLU A 125 -2.75 8.96 8.69
C GLU A 125 -2.96 10.27 9.47
N ILE A 126 -2.54 10.30 10.74
CA ILE A 126 -2.76 11.44 11.63
C ILE A 126 -1.71 12.51 11.33
N ILE A 127 -2.13 13.60 10.70
CA ILE A 127 -1.23 14.68 10.26
C ILE A 127 -1.11 15.82 11.27
N ALA A 128 -2.05 15.92 12.21
CA ALA A 128 -2.00 16.87 13.32
C ALA A 128 -2.93 16.39 14.43
N SER A 129 -2.45 16.42 15.68
CA SER A 129 -3.25 16.06 16.84
C SER A 129 -2.67 16.58 18.13
N ASN A 130 -3.53 16.95 19.07
CA ASN A 130 -3.19 17.17 20.48
C ASN A 130 -3.77 16.08 21.42
N HIS A 131 -4.32 15.00 20.88
CA HIS A 131 -4.86 13.89 21.67
C HIS A 131 -3.75 12.97 22.19
N PRO A 132 -3.79 12.51 23.46
CA PRO A 132 -2.70 11.77 24.08
C PRO A 132 -2.32 10.44 23.42
N ALA A 133 -3.31 9.65 22.94
CA ALA A 133 -3.06 8.39 22.25
C ALA A 133 -3.07 8.46 20.72
N LEU A 134 -3.64 9.51 20.13
CA LEU A 134 -3.80 9.62 18.68
C LEU A 134 -2.82 10.67 18.17
N GLN A 135 -1.53 10.40 18.35
CA GLN A 135 -0.48 11.38 18.13
C GLN A 135 -0.24 11.61 16.63
N GLN A 136 0.43 12.72 16.30
CA GLN A 136 0.89 12.97 14.93
C GLN A 136 1.77 11.80 14.46
N ASP A 137 1.74 11.53 13.16
CA ASP A 137 2.52 10.48 12.48
C ASP A 137 2.12 9.04 12.87
N MET A 138 0.97 8.90 13.54
CA MET A 138 0.33 7.60 13.72
C MET A 138 -0.58 7.24 12.55
N THR A 139 -0.66 5.94 12.26
CA THR A 139 -1.63 5.37 11.32
C THR A 139 -2.65 4.53 12.07
N LEU A 140 -3.93 4.91 11.98
CA LEU A 140 -5.06 4.12 12.47
C LEU A 140 -5.66 3.32 11.31
N TYR A 141 -5.66 2.00 11.39
CA TYR A 141 -6.37 1.15 10.44
C TYR A 141 -7.74 0.76 11.01
N LEU A 142 -8.79 0.93 10.20
CA LEU A 142 -10.13 0.41 10.51
C LEU A 142 -10.45 -0.75 9.55
N VAL A 143 -10.77 -1.91 10.10
CA VAL A 143 -10.96 -3.16 9.35
C VAL A 143 -12.44 -3.45 9.19
N ASN A 144 -12.86 -3.72 7.96
CA ASN A 144 -14.22 -4.09 7.61
C ASN A 144 -14.45 -5.59 7.80
N ASN A 145 -14.29 -6.05 9.04
CA ASN A 145 -14.66 -7.39 9.47
C ASN A 145 -15.86 -7.32 10.44
N GLU A 146 -16.37 -8.48 10.85
CA GLU A 146 -17.53 -8.56 11.75
C GLU A 146 -17.27 -7.89 13.11
N ALA A 147 -16.05 -8.02 13.64
CA ALA A 147 -15.64 -7.45 14.92
C ALA A 147 -15.41 -5.93 14.89
N ARG A 148 -15.27 -5.34 13.69
CA ARG A 148 -14.86 -3.96 13.47
C ARG A 148 -13.55 -3.66 14.17
N ASP A 149 -12.53 -4.46 13.90
CA ASP A 149 -11.22 -4.29 14.52
C ASP A 149 -10.54 -2.99 14.07
N CYS A 150 -9.74 -2.41 14.98
CA CYS A 150 -8.86 -1.30 14.67
C CYS A 150 -7.44 -1.51 15.22
N TYR A 151 -6.47 -0.95 14.50
CA TYR A 151 -5.03 -1.13 14.79
C TYR A 151 -4.33 0.23 14.78
N PHE A 152 -3.54 0.50 15.81
CA PHE A 152 -2.83 1.76 15.99
C PHE A 152 -1.35 1.54 15.75
N TYR A 153 -0.80 2.11 14.68
CA TYR A 153 0.63 2.05 14.37
C TYR A 153 1.27 3.41 14.58
N SER A 154 2.49 3.40 15.10
CA SER A 154 3.37 4.56 15.24
C SER A 154 4.64 4.27 14.46
N GLU A 155 5.24 5.28 13.83
CA GLU A 155 6.53 5.17 13.15
C GLU A 155 7.65 4.64 14.07
N ASP A 156 7.51 4.79 15.40
CA ASP A 156 8.50 4.35 16.39
C ASP A 156 8.45 2.85 16.70
N GLN A 157 7.44 2.13 16.22
CA GLN A 157 7.30 0.69 16.44
C GLN A 157 7.95 -0.13 15.32
N PRO A 158 8.45 -1.35 15.60
CA PRO A 158 8.89 -2.27 14.55
C PRO A 158 7.77 -2.45 13.51
N ASP A 159 8.15 -2.53 12.23
CA ASP A 159 7.29 -2.48 11.02
C ASP A 159 6.07 -3.42 10.99
N SER A 160 5.81 -4.24 12.02
CA SER A 160 4.69 -5.20 12.05
C SER A 160 3.99 -5.34 13.42
N THR A 161 4.29 -4.51 14.41
CA THR A 161 3.60 -4.58 15.72
C THR A 161 2.83 -3.29 16.01
N PRO A 162 1.50 -3.35 16.19
CA PRO A 162 0.72 -2.17 16.53
C PRO A 162 1.01 -1.74 17.98
N ALA A 163 0.99 -0.43 18.23
CA ALA A 163 1.05 0.16 19.58
C ALA A 163 -0.16 -0.24 20.44
N ALA A 164 -1.32 -0.40 19.81
CA ALA A 164 -2.53 -0.93 20.43
C ALA A 164 -3.44 -1.57 19.37
N THR A 165 -4.35 -2.42 19.83
CA THR A 165 -5.46 -2.96 19.04
C THR A 165 -6.77 -2.71 19.76
N GLY A 166 -7.86 -2.64 19.02
CA GLY A 166 -9.17 -2.34 19.57
C GLY A 166 -10.29 -2.65 18.59
N THR A 167 -11.46 -2.10 18.87
CA THR A 167 -12.61 -2.13 17.96
C THR A 167 -13.15 -0.73 17.72
N TYR A 168 -13.98 -0.57 16.69
CA TYR A 168 -14.62 0.69 16.39
C TYR A 168 -16.11 0.54 16.07
N GLU A 169 -16.87 1.61 16.29
CA GLU A 169 -18.24 1.72 15.82
C GLU A 169 -18.55 3.15 15.36
N PHE A 170 -19.37 3.29 14.31
CA PHE A 170 -19.93 4.59 13.93
C PHE A 170 -21.28 4.76 14.61
N LEU A 171 -21.48 5.92 15.23
CA LEU A 171 -22.64 6.23 16.07
C LEU A 171 -23.24 7.58 15.68
N VAL A 172 -24.48 7.80 16.12
CA VAL A 172 -25.20 9.06 15.99
C VAL A 172 -25.63 9.49 17.36
N LYS A 173 -25.30 10.72 17.75
CA LYS A 173 -25.68 11.27 19.05
C LYS A 173 -26.44 12.57 18.89
N GLN A 174 -27.34 12.82 19.84
CA GLN A 174 -27.99 14.12 20.00
C GLN A 174 -27.01 15.11 20.64
N THR A 175 -26.99 16.32 20.11
CA THR A 175 -26.20 17.47 20.53
C THR A 175 -27.12 18.69 20.63
N GLU A 176 -26.63 19.79 21.17
CA GLU A 176 -27.40 21.04 21.22
C GLU A 176 -27.79 21.56 19.81
N GLU A 177 -27.00 21.22 18.80
CA GLU A 177 -27.16 21.66 17.40
C GLU A 177 -27.99 20.67 16.56
N GLY A 178 -28.47 19.57 17.16
CA GLY A 178 -29.15 18.46 16.47
C GLY A 178 -28.37 17.15 16.56
N THR A 179 -28.46 16.29 15.54
CA THR A 179 -27.70 15.02 15.51
C THR A 179 -26.33 15.19 14.88
N ALA A 180 -25.31 14.56 15.47
CA ALA A 180 -23.98 14.50 14.90
C ALA A 180 -23.44 13.06 14.84
N PRO A 181 -22.64 12.73 13.81
CA PRO A 181 -21.94 11.46 13.71
C PRO A 181 -20.71 11.40 14.63
N TYR A 182 -20.45 10.21 15.12
CA TYR A 182 -19.31 9.90 15.97
C TYR A 182 -18.61 8.64 15.49
N LEU A 183 -17.29 8.61 15.63
CA LEU A 183 -16.48 7.40 15.64
C LEU A 183 -16.18 7.06 17.10
N ARG A 184 -16.63 5.90 17.58
CA ARG A 184 -16.15 5.36 18.85
C ARG A 184 -14.99 4.43 18.58
N LEU A 185 -13.89 4.63 19.31
CA LEU A 185 -12.77 3.69 19.35
C LEU A 185 -12.71 3.07 20.75
N SER A 186 -12.69 1.74 20.82
CA SER A 186 -12.55 0.99 22.06
C SER A 186 -11.17 0.35 22.10
N TYR A 187 -10.27 0.89 22.93
CA TYR A 187 -8.89 0.43 22.99
C TYR A 187 -8.32 0.50 24.42
N PRO A 188 -7.26 -0.27 24.73
CA PRO A 188 -6.57 -0.22 26.01
C PRO A 188 -6.05 1.19 26.32
N SER A 189 -6.61 1.83 27.35
CA SER A 189 -6.44 3.24 27.63
C SER A 189 -6.63 3.62 29.10
N SER A 190 -5.94 4.69 29.51
CA SER A 190 -6.11 5.33 30.82
C SER A 190 -7.22 6.37 30.79
N ALA A 191 -7.53 6.95 31.94
CA ALA A 191 -8.63 7.93 32.10
C ALA A 191 -8.44 9.22 31.29
N ASP A 192 -7.20 9.54 30.93
CA ASP A 192 -6.85 10.67 30.07
C ASP A 192 -6.89 10.32 28.57
N GLY A 193 -7.16 9.06 28.21
CA GLY A 193 -7.18 8.58 26.83
C GLY A 193 -5.82 8.13 26.29
N SER A 194 -4.72 8.20 27.05
CA SER A 194 -3.43 7.60 26.68
C SER A 194 -3.53 6.08 26.62
N PHE A 195 -2.66 5.39 25.86
CA PHE A 195 -2.63 3.92 25.86
C PHE A 195 -2.29 3.34 27.25
N ALA A 196 -3.06 2.35 27.69
CA ALA A 196 -2.86 1.66 28.98
C ALA A 196 -3.40 0.23 28.92
N GLU A 197 -3.62 -0.44 30.06
CA GLU A 197 -4.05 -1.85 30.08
C GLU A 197 -5.57 -2.05 30.01
N SER A 198 -6.37 -1.12 30.54
CA SER A 198 -7.83 -1.28 30.61
C SER A 198 -8.52 -0.80 29.33
N VAL A 199 -9.35 -1.63 28.72
CA VAL A 199 -10.13 -1.21 27.55
C VAL A 199 -11.21 -0.22 27.96
N SER A 200 -11.27 0.92 27.28
CA SER A 200 -12.36 1.89 27.40
C SER A 200 -12.76 2.46 26.04
N GLY A 201 -14.02 2.90 25.92
CA GLY A 201 -14.57 3.46 24.71
C GLY A 201 -14.46 4.98 24.69
N HIS A 202 -13.92 5.52 23.59
CA HIS A 202 -13.67 6.94 23.37
C HIS A 202 -14.46 7.43 22.18
N ASP A 203 -15.27 8.47 22.39
CA ASP A 203 -16.17 9.01 21.38
C ASP A 203 -15.59 10.27 20.74
N PHE A 204 -15.35 10.18 19.44
CA PHE A 204 -14.85 11.27 18.61
C PHE A 204 -15.97 11.78 17.69
N ARG A 205 -16.36 13.05 17.83
CA ARG A 205 -17.32 13.69 16.91
C ARG A 205 -16.64 13.85 15.56
N ILE A 206 -17.30 13.44 14.49
CA ILE A 206 -16.86 13.70 13.12
C ILE A 206 -17.39 15.08 12.73
N GLU A 207 -16.50 16.02 12.46
CA GLU A 207 -16.89 17.39 12.14
C GLU A 207 -17.35 17.49 10.68
N MET A 208 -18.61 17.88 10.47
CA MET A 208 -19.29 17.88 9.16
C MET A 208 -19.46 19.30 8.58
N GLN A 209 -19.18 20.33 9.36
CA GLN A 209 -19.39 21.73 9.01
C GLN A 209 -18.17 22.59 9.39
N GLY A 210 -17.98 23.71 8.69
CA GLY A 210 -16.82 24.59 8.88
C GLY A 210 -15.80 24.50 7.74
N ALA A 211 -14.79 25.38 7.78
CA ALA A 211 -13.76 25.47 6.74
C ALA A 211 -12.84 24.24 6.71
N ASP A 212 -12.61 23.63 7.87
CA ASP A 212 -11.72 22.48 8.05
C ASP A 212 -12.50 21.16 8.27
N ALA A 213 -13.79 21.15 7.93
CA ALA A 213 -14.65 19.98 8.11
C ALA A 213 -14.16 18.75 7.35
N THR A 214 -14.64 17.59 7.79
CA THR A 214 -14.49 16.31 7.08
C THR A 214 -14.96 16.45 5.64
N SER A 215 -14.11 16.03 4.70
CA SER A 215 -14.43 16.15 3.29
C SER A 215 -15.53 15.15 2.89
N SER A 216 -16.41 15.54 1.97
CA SER A 216 -17.42 14.62 1.42
C SER A 216 -16.78 13.40 0.75
N ALA A 217 -15.60 13.58 0.12
CA ALA A 217 -14.82 12.48 -0.44
C ALA A 217 -14.39 11.47 0.62
N SER A 218 -14.04 11.92 1.83
CA SER A 218 -13.70 11.04 2.95
C SER A 218 -14.89 10.16 3.34
N LEU A 219 -16.09 10.73 3.41
CA LEU A 219 -17.31 9.98 3.72
C LEU A 219 -17.59 8.89 2.69
N THR A 220 -17.47 9.21 1.39
CA THR A 220 -17.62 8.24 0.30
C THR A 220 -16.58 7.12 0.38
N ILE A 221 -15.33 7.42 0.75
CA ILE A 221 -14.30 6.39 0.96
C ILE A 221 -14.68 5.50 2.13
N ILE A 222 -15.11 6.07 3.26
CA ILE A 222 -15.53 5.29 4.43
C ILE A 222 -16.70 4.35 4.08
N GLU A 223 -17.70 4.85 3.38
CA GLU A 223 -18.81 4.04 2.86
C GLU A 223 -18.28 2.91 1.98
N THR A 224 -17.40 3.22 1.03
CA THR A 224 -16.88 2.26 0.04
C THR A 224 -16.02 1.16 0.65
N TYR A 225 -15.23 1.48 1.67
CA TYR A 225 -14.28 0.54 2.27
C TYR A 225 -14.86 -0.18 3.49
N LEU A 226 -15.65 0.51 4.31
CA LEU A 226 -16.17 0.00 5.59
C LEU A 226 -17.65 -0.36 5.55
N GLY A 227 -18.37 -0.06 4.46
CA GLY A 227 -19.80 -0.36 4.31
C GLY A 227 -20.67 0.46 5.25
N VAL A 228 -20.27 1.71 5.53
CA VAL A 228 -21.00 2.63 6.41
C VAL A 228 -22.11 3.33 5.63
N ASP A 229 -23.35 3.12 6.04
CA ASP A 229 -24.52 3.79 5.46
C ASP A 229 -24.73 5.14 6.13
N TRP A 230 -24.16 6.19 5.52
CA TRP A 230 -24.27 7.55 6.05
C TRP A 230 -25.67 8.12 5.97
N GLU A 231 -26.51 7.70 5.01
CA GLU A 231 -27.90 8.15 4.92
C GLU A 231 -28.73 7.58 6.08
N ALA A 232 -28.52 6.32 6.42
CA ALA A 232 -29.15 5.69 7.59
C ALA A 232 -28.63 6.28 8.91
N LEU A 233 -27.34 6.63 8.98
CA LEU A 233 -26.76 7.24 10.18
C LEU A 233 -27.20 8.71 10.34
N ILE A 234 -27.19 9.48 9.27
CA ILE A 234 -27.52 10.90 9.32
C ILE A 234 -28.45 11.17 8.14
N ALA A 235 -29.75 11.27 8.43
CA ALA A 235 -30.80 11.54 7.44
C ALA A 235 -30.59 12.83 6.63
N ASP A 236 -29.58 13.65 6.98
CA ASP A 236 -29.22 14.93 6.36
C ASP A 236 -27.70 15.09 6.21
N ALA A 237 -26.97 14.03 5.79
CA ALA A 237 -25.53 14.10 5.46
C ALA A 237 -25.22 14.96 4.20
N GLN A 238 -26.06 15.95 3.85
CA GLN A 238 -25.73 16.92 2.81
C GLN A 238 -24.73 17.95 3.34
N ALA A 239 -23.46 17.58 3.33
CA ALA A 239 -22.38 18.56 3.44
C ALA A 239 -22.37 19.47 2.19
N LYS A 240 -23.07 20.61 2.26
CA LYS A 240 -22.89 21.75 1.35
C LYS A 240 -21.64 22.53 1.77
N SER A 241 -20.48 22.15 1.26
CA SER A 241 -19.27 22.97 1.30
C SER A 241 -18.33 22.55 0.16
N LEU A 242 -17.69 23.52 -0.50
CA LEU A 242 -16.64 23.25 -1.49
C LEU A 242 -15.48 22.52 -0.79
N PRO A 243 -15.02 21.36 -1.30
CA PRO A 243 -14.11 20.52 -0.55
C PRO A 243 -12.73 21.19 -0.38
N PRO A 244 -12.08 21.08 0.80
CA PRO A 244 -10.64 21.19 0.85
C PRO A 244 -10.02 20.13 -0.08
N ALA A 245 -8.83 20.40 -0.61
CA ALA A 245 -8.21 19.65 -1.70
C ALA A 245 -7.80 18.19 -1.37
N ARG A 246 -8.24 17.61 -0.24
CA ARG A 246 -7.72 16.33 0.29
C ARG A 246 -8.77 15.52 1.04
N TYR A 247 -8.53 14.21 1.11
CA TYR A 247 -9.31 13.20 1.82
C TYR A 247 -9.22 13.35 3.36
N THR A 248 -9.53 14.54 3.89
CA THR A 248 -9.36 14.86 5.31
C THR A 248 -10.53 14.35 6.16
N LEU A 249 -10.23 13.78 7.32
CA LEU A 249 -11.18 13.50 8.40
C LEU A 249 -10.80 14.32 9.63
N LEU A 250 -11.74 15.11 10.13
CA LEU A 250 -11.59 15.94 11.33
C LEU A 250 -12.41 15.35 12.48
N LEU A 251 -11.73 15.02 13.57
CA LEU A 251 -12.31 14.46 14.78
C LEU A 251 -12.12 15.42 15.96
N THR A 252 -13.15 15.59 16.78
CA THR A 252 -13.08 16.35 18.05
C THR A 252 -13.58 15.50 19.21
N VAL A 253 -13.09 15.77 20.42
CA VAL A 253 -13.58 15.09 21.64
C VAL A 253 -14.46 16.07 22.43
N PRO A 254 -15.74 15.72 22.71
CA PRO A 254 -16.65 16.59 23.45
C PRO A 254 -16.07 17.07 24.79
N ASP A 255 -16.38 18.30 25.16
CA ASP A 255 -15.96 18.93 26.43
C ASP A 255 -14.44 19.06 26.64
N THR A 256 -13.65 18.94 25.56
CA THR A 256 -12.19 19.12 25.57
C THR A 256 -11.76 20.05 24.44
N ASP A 257 -10.47 20.40 24.41
CA ASP A 257 -9.82 21.06 23.29
C ASP A 257 -9.14 20.07 22.32
N TYR A 258 -9.41 18.77 22.43
CA TYR A 258 -8.79 17.77 21.56
C TYR A 258 -9.36 17.82 20.14
N VAL A 259 -8.45 17.93 19.19
CA VAL A 259 -8.68 17.96 17.75
C VAL A 259 -7.68 17.04 17.08
N ILE A 260 -8.18 16.13 16.24
CA ILE A 260 -7.38 15.21 15.45
C ILE A 260 -7.72 15.41 13.98
N THR A 261 -6.71 15.77 13.19
CA THR A 261 -6.82 15.91 11.74
C THR A 261 -6.05 14.77 11.08
N SER A 262 -6.73 14.03 10.21
CA SER A 262 -6.16 12.88 9.51
C SER A 262 -6.43 12.93 8.01
N ILE A 263 -5.62 12.22 7.24
CA ILE A 263 -5.82 11.97 5.81
C ILE A 263 -6.19 10.50 5.63
N LEU A 264 -7.27 10.23 4.91
CA LEU A 264 -7.61 8.87 4.49
C LEU A 264 -6.66 8.42 3.39
N SER A 265 -6.18 7.19 3.54
CA SER A 265 -5.15 6.62 2.69
C SER A 265 -5.37 5.14 2.45
N THR A 266 -4.84 4.67 1.33
CA THR A 266 -4.83 3.26 0.94
C THR A 266 -3.48 2.60 1.22
N VAL A 267 -2.65 3.19 2.09
CA VAL A 267 -1.39 2.59 2.55
C VAL A 267 -1.64 1.17 3.09
N ALA A 268 -0.78 0.24 2.70
CA ALA A 268 -0.88 -1.14 3.12
C ALA A 268 -0.69 -1.23 4.65
N MET A 269 -1.48 -2.07 5.29
CA MET A 269 -1.19 -2.51 6.65
C MET A 269 -0.04 -3.53 6.58
N PRO A 270 0.77 -3.67 7.65
CA PRO A 270 1.77 -4.73 7.70
C PRO A 270 1.16 -6.11 7.44
N GLU A 271 1.90 -6.95 6.74
CA GLU A 271 1.48 -8.29 6.39
C GLU A 271 1.46 -9.22 7.61
N ASN A 272 0.67 -10.30 7.52
CA ASN A 272 0.46 -11.29 8.56
C ASN A 272 -0.24 -10.74 9.82
N VAL A 273 -0.94 -9.61 9.69
CA VAL A 273 -1.75 -9.02 10.76
C VAL A 273 -3.20 -9.51 10.72
N LEU A 274 -3.80 -9.59 9.51
CA LEU A 274 -5.18 -10.03 9.33
C LEU A 274 -5.28 -11.49 8.94
N ASP A 275 -6.37 -12.13 9.36
CA ASP A 275 -6.74 -13.50 9.03
C ASP A 275 -7.46 -13.67 7.68
#